data_AF-A0A4R7KAW1-F1
#
_entry.id   AF-A0A4R7KAW1-F1
#
_cell.length_a   1.000
_cell.length_b   1.000
_cell.length_c   1.000
_cell.angle_alpha   90.00
_cell.angle_beta   90.00
_cell.angle_gamma   90.00
#
_symmetry.space_group_name_H-M   'P 1'
#
loop_
_entity.id
_entity.type
_entity.pdbx_description
1 polymer ?
#
loop_
_entity_poly.entity_id
_entity_poly.type
_entity_poly.pdbx_seq_one_letter_code
_entity_poly.pdbx_strand_id
1 'polypeptide(L)'
;MENKKFSELGLNENILKAIDDMGFEEPSKIQAEVIPVLLEGYDVIGQAQTGTGKTLAFGAPILSKFERSEGKIFAIILTPTRELAVQVNDEINRIAKYTRVKLLPVYGGHPIERQINALRKGVDIIVGTPGRVLDLIGRGIIDLSSIKFLVLDEADEMLNMGFIDDIEEIINNCNSDRQTLLFSATMPEEIKKLAKRYMKSDTKHISIVKNSITVSTVKQYYYEVKQQDRFESLCRILDVDEPSLAIIFCKTKKGVDELVEAMQARGYNVEGMHGDMSQNQRLNTLRKFREGNLEFLVATDVAARGIDVENVTHVINYDLPQDTESYVHRIGRTGRANREGVAYTLVTPREYRALKQIERETKGRIKRKEIPTIDDIFLAKYRSMVGRIRETLEGEKYKRFVPLAAELDEEFNLVDVAAALMNMVYTKEISYEYTENILGGTLEYTRLFLNVGRVDKLNPKLLIQFLNDKAQVDKDDIGDIDILQKFTFMDVTEKAAKSILKHCRGKKLMGRKVNIEISKKK
;
A
#
# COMPACT_ATOMS: atom_id res chain seq x y z
N MET A 1 -17.76 -18.31 18.70
CA MET A 1 -16.86 -17.57 19.61
C MET A 1 -17.72 -16.48 20.20
N GLU A 2 -17.86 -16.43 21.53
CA GLU A 2 -18.66 -15.40 22.20
C GLU A 2 -18.13 -14.01 21.83
N ASN A 3 -19.01 -13.12 21.37
CA ASN A 3 -18.68 -11.71 21.14
C ASN A 3 -18.44 -11.05 22.50
N LYS A 4 -17.20 -11.12 22.99
CA LYS A 4 -16.80 -10.42 24.20
C LYS A 4 -16.82 -8.92 23.96
N LYS A 5 -17.39 -8.14 24.88
CA LYS A 5 -17.31 -6.69 24.84
C LYS A 5 -16.07 -6.18 25.57
N PHE A 6 -15.60 -4.97 25.23
CA PHE A 6 -14.49 -4.34 25.97
C PHE A 6 -14.78 -4.21 27.47
N SER A 7 -16.03 -3.95 27.85
CA SER A 7 -16.48 -3.87 29.25
C SER A 7 -16.28 -5.16 30.04
N GLU A 8 -16.16 -6.30 29.36
CA GLU A 8 -15.99 -7.62 29.98
C GLU A 8 -14.50 -7.98 30.17
N LEU A 9 -13.58 -7.13 29.70
CA LEU A 9 -12.13 -7.39 29.76
C LEU A 9 -11.48 -6.86 31.05
N GLY A 10 -12.23 -6.24 31.95
CA GLY A 10 -11.73 -5.74 33.25
C GLY A 10 -10.98 -4.41 33.21
N LEU A 11 -11.12 -3.65 32.12
CA LEU A 11 -10.54 -2.31 31.98
C LEU A 11 -11.27 -1.29 32.88
N ASN A 12 -10.57 -0.23 33.28
CA ASN A 12 -11.19 0.83 34.08
C ASN A 12 -12.18 1.68 33.25
N GLU A 13 -13.10 2.39 33.91
CA GLU A 13 -14.15 3.17 33.24
C GLU A 13 -13.60 4.29 32.34
N ASN A 14 -12.49 4.92 32.75
CA ASN A 14 -11.86 6.00 31.98
C ASN A 14 -11.31 5.48 30.63
N ILE A 15 -10.71 4.29 30.64
CA ILE A 15 -10.18 3.63 29.43
C ILE A 15 -11.34 3.14 28.56
N LEU A 16 -12.37 2.53 29.15
CA LEU A 16 -13.57 2.10 28.41
C LEU A 16 -14.24 3.28 27.70
N LYS A 17 -14.37 4.42 28.37
CA LYS A 17 -14.92 5.65 27.78
C LYS A 17 -14.06 6.18 26.63
N ALA A 18 -12.73 6.12 26.75
CA ALA A 18 -11.84 6.54 25.68
C ALA A 18 -11.93 5.61 24.45
N ILE A 19 -12.04 4.29 24.67
CA ILE A 19 -12.22 3.30 23.61
C ILE A 19 -13.55 3.52 22.86
N ASP A 20 -14.63 3.83 23.57
CA ASP A 20 -15.94 4.15 22.98
C ASP A 20 -15.88 5.44 22.13
N ASP A 21 -15.25 6.50 22.64
CA ASP A 21 -15.03 7.75 21.89
C ASP A 21 -14.20 7.56 20.61
N MET A 22 -13.35 6.53 20.57
CA MET A 22 -12.55 6.16 19.41
C MET A 22 -13.36 5.34 18.38
N GLY A 23 -14.59 4.93 18.72
CA GLY A 23 -15.47 4.15 17.84
C GLY A 23 -15.16 2.65 17.80
N PHE A 24 -14.46 2.12 18.80
CA PHE A 24 -14.19 0.68 18.87
C PHE A 24 -15.36 -0.07 19.49
N GLU A 25 -16.06 -0.88 18.68
CA GLU A 25 -17.23 -1.64 19.13
C GLU A 25 -16.85 -2.96 19.81
N GLU A 26 -15.98 -3.76 19.17
CA GLU A 26 -15.61 -5.11 19.64
C GLU A 26 -14.07 -5.28 19.70
N PRO A 27 -13.53 -5.96 20.73
CA PRO A 27 -12.12 -6.25 20.82
C PRO A 27 -11.67 -7.27 19.77
N SER A 28 -10.50 -7.02 19.19
CA SER A 28 -9.84 -8.00 18.33
C SER A 28 -9.43 -9.24 19.13
N LYS A 29 -9.13 -10.35 18.44
CA LYS A 29 -8.71 -11.60 19.11
C LYS A 29 -7.50 -11.40 20.03
N ILE A 30 -6.49 -10.65 19.57
CA ILE A 30 -5.31 -10.37 20.39
C ILE A 30 -5.68 -9.53 21.61
N GLN A 31 -6.58 -8.54 21.48
CA GLN A 31 -7.04 -7.73 22.60
C GLN A 31 -7.82 -8.56 23.63
N ALA A 32 -8.76 -9.39 23.17
CA ALA A 32 -9.60 -10.23 24.03
C ALA A 32 -8.81 -11.29 24.82
N GLU A 33 -7.69 -11.77 24.27
CA GLU A 33 -6.82 -12.76 24.92
C GLU A 33 -5.74 -12.12 25.80
N VAL A 34 -5.14 -11.01 25.35
CA VAL A 34 -4.00 -10.38 26.04
C VAL A 34 -4.43 -9.50 27.21
N ILE A 35 -5.51 -8.71 27.07
CA ILE A 35 -5.89 -7.72 28.08
C ILE A 35 -6.13 -8.35 29.46
N PRO A 36 -6.94 -9.42 29.60
CA PRO A 36 -7.18 -10.03 30.91
C PRO A 36 -5.90 -10.56 31.56
N VAL A 37 -5.05 -11.22 30.76
CA VAL A 37 -3.77 -11.80 31.23
C VAL A 37 -2.81 -10.72 31.73
N LEU A 38 -2.77 -9.57 31.06
CA LEU A 38 -1.98 -8.43 31.51
C LEU A 38 -2.53 -7.81 32.80
N LEU A 39 -3.84 -7.74 32.95
CA LEU A 39 -4.48 -7.25 34.18
C LEU A 39 -4.25 -8.19 35.37
N GLU A 40 -4.11 -9.50 35.14
CA GLU A 40 -3.69 -10.47 36.17
C GLU A 40 -2.22 -10.32 36.60
N GLY A 41 -1.39 -9.67 35.78
CA GLY A 41 0.02 -9.37 36.13
C GLY A 41 1.06 -10.32 35.52
N TYR A 42 0.66 -11.21 34.62
CA TYR A 42 1.58 -12.10 33.92
C TYR A 42 2.40 -11.38 32.85
N ASP A 43 3.65 -11.79 32.68
CA ASP A 43 4.41 -11.45 31.48
C ASP A 43 3.76 -12.09 30.24
N VAL A 44 3.80 -11.40 29.09
CA VAL A 44 3.09 -11.83 27.87
C VAL A 44 3.98 -11.76 26.65
N ILE A 45 4.00 -12.84 25.87
CA ILE A 45 4.45 -12.86 24.48
C ILE A 45 3.22 -12.81 23.60
N GLY A 46 2.95 -11.67 22.98
CA GLY A 46 1.84 -11.45 22.04
C GLY A 46 2.31 -11.62 20.60
N GLN A 47 2.07 -12.78 20.01
CA GLN A 47 2.42 -13.05 18.62
C GLN A 47 1.25 -12.76 17.69
N ALA A 48 1.29 -11.61 17.02
CA ALA A 48 0.28 -11.18 16.06
C ALA A 48 0.83 -10.18 15.03
N GLN A 49 0.21 -10.15 13.85
CA GLN A 49 0.56 -9.24 12.76
C GLN A 49 0.26 -7.77 13.10
N THR A 50 0.86 -6.85 12.35
CA THR A 50 0.53 -5.42 12.40
C THR A 50 -0.93 -5.18 12.01
N GLY A 51 -1.54 -4.13 12.57
CA GLY A 51 -2.96 -3.80 12.31
C GLY A 51 -3.97 -4.71 13.01
N THR A 52 -3.55 -5.62 13.89
CA THR A 52 -4.47 -6.44 14.72
C THR A 52 -4.91 -5.75 16.01
N GLY A 53 -4.51 -4.50 16.23
CA GLY A 53 -4.84 -3.73 17.43
C GLY A 53 -3.93 -4.02 18.65
N LYS A 54 -2.66 -4.38 18.40
CA LYS A 54 -1.65 -4.67 19.43
C LYS A 54 -1.42 -3.48 20.38
N THR A 55 -1.37 -2.27 19.84
CA THR A 55 -1.15 -1.05 20.65
C THR A 55 -2.20 -0.90 21.74
N LEU A 56 -3.48 -1.07 21.41
CA LEU A 56 -4.56 -1.06 22.39
C LEU A 56 -4.45 -2.24 23.35
N ALA A 57 -4.07 -3.43 22.86
CA ALA A 57 -3.94 -4.65 23.66
C ALA A 57 -2.94 -4.50 24.82
N PHE A 58 -1.85 -3.74 24.66
CA PHE A 58 -0.93 -3.43 25.77
C PHE A 58 -1.19 -2.07 26.42
N GLY A 59 -1.58 -1.06 25.64
CA GLY A 59 -1.77 0.31 26.14
C GLY A 59 -2.95 0.43 27.10
N ALA A 60 -4.08 -0.19 26.79
CA ALA A 60 -5.28 -0.15 27.63
C ALA A 60 -5.07 -0.73 29.04
N PRO A 61 -4.46 -1.93 29.22
CA PRO A 61 -4.19 -2.46 30.56
C PRO A 61 -3.09 -1.69 31.31
N ILE A 62 -2.05 -1.20 30.62
CA ILE A 62 -1.02 -0.35 31.25
C ILE A 62 -1.65 0.92 31.83
N LEU A 63 -2.50 1.59 31.05
CA LEU A 63 -3.22 2.78 31.50
C LEU A 63 -4.29 2.46 32.55
N SER A 64 -4.91 1.28 32.51
CA SER A 64 -5.87 0.86 33.53
C SER A 64 -5.23 0.65 34.90
N LYS A 65 -3.97 0.17 34.92
CA LYS A 65 -3.16 0.01 36.13
C LYS A 65 -2.35 1.26 36.51
N PHE A 66 -2.47 2.34 35.76
CA PHE A 66 -1.69 3.54 36.03
C PHE A 66 -2.13 4.21 37.33
N GLU A 67 -1.19 4.29 38.27
CA GLU A 67 -1.29 5.10 39.47
C GLU A 67 -0.31 6.27 39.35
N ARG A 68 -0.64 7.42 39.96
CA ARG A 68 0.16 8.65 39.82
C ARG A 68 1.60 8.39 40.25
N SER A 69 2.55 8.56 39.32
CA SER A 69 3.92 8.03 39.49
C SER A 69 4.90 8.90 40.29
N GLU A 70 4.43 9.88 41.07
CA GLU A 70 5.28 10.80 41.87
C GLU A 70 6.50 11.39 41.12
N GLY A 71 6.41 11.55 39.80
CA GLY A 71 7.49 12.07 38.96
C GLY A 71 8.49 11.03 38.45
N LYS A 72 8.23 9.73 38.69
CA LYS A 72 8.99 8.60 38.14
C LYS A 72 8.35 8.07 36.86
N ILE A 73 9.17 7.40 36.05
CA ILE A 73 8.69 6.68 34.86
C ILE A 73 7.99 5.40 35.31
N PHE A 74 6.74 5.23 34.90
CA PHE A 74 5.90 4.07 35.19
C PHE A 74 6.06 2.96 34.15
N ALA A 75 6.18 3.32 32.87
CA ALA A 75 6.31 2.37 31.78
C ALA A 75 7.26 2.86 30.69
N ILE A 76 7.95 1.92 30.06
CA ILE A 76 8.72 2.15 28.83
C ILE A 76 8.28 1.19 27.74
N ILE A 77 8.07 1.74 26.54
CA ILE A 77 7.68 1.01 25.34
C ILE A 77 8.75 1.24 24.29
N LEU A 78 9.46 0.19 23.91
CA LEU A 78 10.48 0.22 22.87
C LEU A 78 9.87 -0.17 21.52
N THR A 79 10.18 0.63 20.50
CA THR A 79 9.71 0.44 19.11
C THR A 79 10.89 0.58 18.14
N PRO A 80 10.91 -0.15 17.00
CA PRO A 80 12.03 -0.11 16.04
C PRO A 80 12.25 1.23 15.33
N THR A 81 11.18 1.98 15.05
CA THR A 81 11.27 3.20 14.23
C THR A 81 10.72 4.42 14.96
N ARG A 82 11.18 5.59 14.51
CA ARG A 82 10.74 6.89 15.06
C ARG A 82 9.26 7.13 14.79
N GLU A 83 8.82 6.72 13.60
CA GLU A 83 7.44 6.83 13.12
C GLU A 83 6.51 5.99 13.99
N LEU A 84 6.90 4.75 14.27
CA LEU A 84 6.14 3.87 15.14
C LEU A 84 6.12 4.38 16.57
N ALA A 85 7.23 4.94 17.08
CA ALA A 85 7.26 5.56 18.40
C ALA A 85 6.22 6.70 18.53
N VAL A 86 6.13 7.57 17.52
CA VAL A 86 5.13 8.64 17.47
C VAL A 86 3.72 8.07 17.35
N GLN A 87 3.50 7.09 16.48
CA GLN A 87 2.18 6.47 16.29
C GLN A 87 1.68 5.81 17.58
N VAL A 88 2.51 4.97 18.21
CA VAL A 88 2.18 4.29 19.47
C VAL A 88 1.92 5.33 20.56
N ASN A 89 2.73 6.38 20.65
CA ASN A 89 2.49 7.48 21.59
C ASN A 89 1.15 8.19 21.36
N ASP A 90 0.80 8.50 20.12
CA ASP A 90 -0.45 9.19 19.78
C ASP A 90 -1.68 8.31 20.04
N GLU A 91 -1.58 7.01 19.72
CA GLU A 91 -2.62 6.03 19.99
C GLU A 91 -2.84 5.85 21.48
N ILE A 92 -1.78 5.71 22.28
CA ILE A 92 -1.89 5.63 23.74
C ILE A 92 -2.40 6.94 24.32
N ASN A 93 -2.02 8.11 23.79
CA ASN A 93 -2.59 9.40 24.21
C ASN A 93 -4.11 9.48 23.97
N ARG A 94 -4.62 8.90 22.88
CA ARG A 94 -6.07 8.81 22.63
C ARG A 94 -6.76 7.94 23.66
N ILE A 95 -6.19 6.77 23.98
CA ILE A 95 -6.70 5.87 25.02
C ILE A 95 -6.61 6.55 26.41
N ALA A 96 -5.59 7.37 26.63
CA ALA A 96 -5.35 8.10 27.86
C ALA A 96 -6.20 9.37 28.04
N LYS A 97 -7.14 9.69 27.12
CA LYS A 97 -7.94 10.94 27.09
C LYS A 97 -8.56 11.33 28.44
N TYR A 98 -9.02 10.35 29.22
CA TYR A 98 -9.65 10.55 30.52
C TYR A 98 -8.73 10.28 31.73
N THR A 99 -7.42 10.23 31.49
CA THR A 99 -6.39 10.02 32.51
C THR A 99 -5.49 11.25 32.62
N ARG A 100 -4.67 11.33 33.68
CA ARG A 100 -3.69 12.42 33.87
C ARG A 100 -2.26 12.02 33.52
N VAL A 101 -2.09 10.90 32.82
CA VAL A 101 -0.79 10.36 32.45
C VAL A 101 -0.09 11.29 31.46
N LYS A 102 1.23 11.42 31.59
CA LYS A 102 2.07 12.18 30.67
C LYS A 102 2.91 11.21 29.84
N LEU A 103 2.69 11.22 28.54
CA LEU A 103 3.46 10.44 27.58
C LEU A 103 4.47 11.31 26.84
N LEU A 104 5.64 10.73 26.54
CA LEU A 104 6.64 11.37 25.70
C LEU A 104 7.20 10.37 24.68
N PRO A 105 7.17 10.69 23.38
CA PRO A 105 7.89 9.91 22.40
C PRO A 105 9.37 10.32 22.37
N VAL A 106 10.28 9.34 22.47
CA VAL A 106 11.73 9.52 22.63
C VAL A 106 12.48 8.81 21.51
N TYR A 107 12.94 9.57 20.53
CA TYR A 107 13.55 9.00 19.33
C TYR A 107 14.61 9.92 18.69
N GLY A 108 15.49 9.34 17.87
CA GLY A 108 16.59 10.04 17.20
C GLY A 108 16.14 11.09 16.16
N GLY A 109 17.07 11.90 15.65
CA GLY A 109 16.81 12.85 14.53
C GLY A 109 15.99 14.10 14.89
N HIS A 110 15.47 14.20 16.11
CA HIS A 110 14.94 15.44 16.67
C HIS A 110 15.88 15.95 17.78
N PRO A 111 15.99 17.28 18.01
CA PRO A 111 16.88 17.85 19.02
C PRO A 111 16.66 17.22 20.39
N ILE A 112 17.73 16.66 20.96
CA ILE A 112 17.70 15.94 22.24
C ILE A 112 17.26 16.86 23.38
N GLU A 113 17.67 18.14 23.35
CA GLU A 113 17.34 19.12 24.38
C GLU A 113 15.83 19.32 24.59
N ARG A 114 15.01 19.18 23.54
CA ARG A 114 13.55 19.24 23.68
C ARG A 114 13.02 18.05 24.46
N GLN A 115 13.59 16.86 24.24
CA GLN A 115 13.22 15.65 24.98
C GLN A 115 13.72 15.73 26.44
N ILE A 116 14.94 16.20 26.67
CA ILE A 116 15.48 16.43 28.02
C ILE A 116 14.59 17.40 28.80
N ASN A 117 14.22 18.53 28.20
CA ASN A 117 13.36 19.52 28.84
C ASN A 117 11.95 18.99 29.14
N ALA A 118 11.42 18.09 28.32
CA ALA A 118 10.15 17.43 28.58
C ALA A 118 10.26 16.41 29.72
N LEU A 119 11.31 15.57 29.72
CA LEU A 119 11.59 14.60 30.79
C LEU A 119 11.75 15.27 32.16
N ARG A 120 12.46 16.41 32.21
CA ARG A 120 12.61 17.22 33.44
C ARG A 120 11.30 17.77 34.00
N LYS A 121 10.24 17.90 33.19
CA LYS A 121 8.90 18.34 33.64
C LYS A 121 8.06 17.20 34.23
N GLY A 122 8.62 15.99 34.28
CA GLY A 122 7.96 14.77 34.71
C GLY A 122 7.19 14.11 33.56
N VAL A 123 7.53 12.87 33.28
CA VAL A 123 6.91 12.00 32.27
C VAL A 123 6.66 10.64 32.93
N ASP A 124 5.50 10.07 32.64
CA ASP A 124 5.05 8.83 33.26
C ASP A 124 5.29 7.63 32.33
N ILE A 125 5.10 7.82 31.02
CA ILE A 125 5.30 6.76 30.02
C ILE A 125 6.21 7.27 28.90
N ILE A 126 7.24 6.49 28.59
CA ILE A 126 8.13 6.74 27.46
C ILE A 126 7.82 5.74 26.34
N VAL A 127 7.64 6.25 25.12
CA VAL A 127 7.60 5.43 23.91
C VAL A 127 8.81 5.79 23.06
N GLY A 128 9.75 4.88 22.81
CA GLY A 128 11.01 5.29 22.21
C GLY A 128 11.76 4.24 21.40
N THR A 129 12.72 4.75 20.62
CA THR A 129 13.66 3.92 19.86
C THR A 129 14.89 3.58 20.71
N PRO A 130 15.40 2.33 20.69
CA PRO A 130 16.47 1.87 21.58
C PRO A 130 17.66 2.83 21.69
N GLY A 131 18.31 3.19 20.58
CA GLY A 131 19.50 4.05 20.62
C GLY A 131 19.30 5.43 21.29
N ARG A 132 18.13 6.09 21.13
CA ARG A 132 17.88 7.39 21.80
C ARG A 132 17.55 7.21 23.28
N VAL A 133 16.83 6.15 23.64
CA VAL A 133 16.55 5.82 25.03
C VAL A 133 17.88 5.55 25.76
N LEU A 134 18.75 4.75 25.16
CA LEU A 134 20.06 4.41 25.72
C LEU A 134 20.96 5.64 25.89
N ASP A 135 21.01 6.55 24.91
CA ASP A 135 21.73 7.84 25.03
C ASP A 135 21.23 8.67 26.24
N LEU A 136 19.92 8.72 26.45
CA LEU A 136 19.33 9.46 27.58
C LEU A 136 19.53 8.78 28.94
N ILE A 137 19.60 7.44 28.98
CA ILE A 137 20.01 6.67 30.16
C ILE A 137 21.49 6.95 30.48
N GLY A 138 22.38 6.87 29.48
CA GLY A 138 23.81 7.12 29.65
C GLY A 138 24.13 8.55 30.13
N ARG A 139 23.24 9.52 29.85
CA ARG A 139 23.32 10.90 30.36
C ARG A 139 22.71 11.09 31.75
N GLY A 140 22.12 10.06 32.34
CA GLY A 140 21.41 10.14 33.63
C GLY A 140 20.13 10.96 33.60
N ILE A 141 19.51 11.14 32.41
CA ILE A 141 18.25 11.88 32.27
C ILE A 141 17.04 10.97 32.45
N ILE A 142 17.16 9.71 32.03
CA ILE A 142 16.14 8.67 32.21
C ILE A 142 16.59 7.73 33.32
N ASP A 143 15.70 7.49 34.28
CA ASP A 143 15.86 6.48 35.33
C ASP A 143 14.76 5.40 35.17
N LEU A 144 15.18 4.17 34.88
CA LEU A 144 14.29 3.01 34.70
C LEU A 144 14.29 2.07 35.91
N SER A 145 14.88 2.47 37.03
CA SER A 145 15.01 1.63 38.23
C SER A 145 13.69 1.37 38.98
N SER A 146 12.59 2.00 38.58
CA SER A 146 11.30 1.92 39.28
C SER A 146 10.12 1.65 38.33
N ILE A 147 10.37 1.21 37.10
CA ILE A 147 9.29 0.96 36.13
C ILE A 147 8.43 -0.24 36.55
N LYS A 148 7.16 -0.20 36.19
CA LYS A 148 6.22 -1.32 36.36
C LYS A 148 6.03 -2.12 35.08
N PHE A 149 6.23 -1.48 33.92
CA PHE A 149 6.03 -2.11 32.62
C PHE A 149 7.20 -1.84 31.67
N LEU A 150 7.67 -2.92 31.04
CA LEU A 150 8.54 -2.87 29.87
C LEU A 150 7.81 -3.52 28.70
N VAL A 151 7.67 -2.82 27.58
CA VAL A 151 7.10 -3.36 26.34
C VAL A 151 8.14 -3.33 25.23
N LEU A 152 8.31 -4.45 24.54
CA LEU A 152 9.06 -4.57 23.29
C LEU A 152 8.06 -4.77 22.16
N ASP A 153 7.78 -3.73 21.37
CA ASP A 153 6.87 -3.81 20.23
C ASP A 153 7.64 -3.92 18.91
N GLU A 154 7.13 -4.76 18.00
CA GLU A 154 7.83 -5.20 16.77
C GLU A 154 9.26 -5.67 17.08
N ALA A 155 9.40 -6.59 18.05
CA ALA A 155 10.69 -7.06 18.55
C ALA A 155 11.55 -7.75 17.49
N ASP A 156 10.93 -8.54 16.61
CA ASP A 156 11.54 -9.09 15.39
C ASP A 156 12.18 -8.02 14.51
N GLU A 157 11.50 -6.89 14.32
CA GLU A 157 12.04 -5.80 13.51
C GLU A 157 13.19 -5.06 14.19
N MET A 158 13.16 -4.90 15.52
CA MET A 158 14.29 -4.35 16.24
C MET A 158 15.54 -5.24 16.11
N LEU A 159 15.38 -6.57 16.10
CA LEU A 159 16.45 -7.51 15.81
C LEU A 159 17.00 -7.33 14.40
N ASN A 160 16.12 -7.26 13.39
CA ASN A 160 16.51 -7.06 11.99
C ASN A 160 17.29 -5.75 11.77
N MET A 161 17.05 -4.73 12.60
CA MET A 161 17.76 -3.46 12.59
C MET A 161 19.07 -3.46 13.38
N GLY A 162 19.42 -4.56 14.05
CA GLY A 162 20.63 -4.71 14.84
C GLY A 162 20.56 -4.06 16.22
N PHE A 163 19.36 -3.78 16.75
CA PHE A 163 19.20 -3.15 18.07
C PHE A 163 19.23 -4.14 19.25
N ILE A 164 19.62 -5.39 19.04
CA ILE A 164 19.55 -6.42 20.08
C ILE A 164 20.40 -6.06 21.31
N ASP A 165 21.62 -5.57 21.08
CA ASP A 165 22.54 -5.18 22.16
C ASP A 165 21.99 -3.94 22.91
N ASP A 166 21.48 -2.94 22.18
CA ASP A 166 20.84 -1.76 22.77
C ASP A 166 19.64 -2.15 23.66
N ILE A 167 18.83 -3.12 23.22
CA ILE A 167 17.68 -3.61 23.98
C ILE A 167 18.15 -4.31 25.26
N GLU A 168 19.13 -5.21 25.17
CA GLU A 168 19.67 -5.91 26.34
C GLU A 168 20.22 -4.90 27.36
N GLU A 169 20.90 -3.84 26.91
CA GLU A 169 21.43 -2.82 27.81
C GLU A 169 20.34 -1.97 28.47
N ILE A 170 19.29 -1.60 27.73
CA ILE A 170 18.12 -0.93 28.32
C ILE A 170 17.45 -1.83 29.37
N ILE A 171 17.28 -3.12 29.07
CA ILE A 171 16.70 -4.09 30.02
C ILE A 171 17.54 -4.20 31.29
N ASN A 172 18.87 -4.20 31.17
CA ASN A 172 19.78 -4.27 32.30
C ASN A 172 19.72 -3.02 33.20
N ASN A 173 19.29 -1.88 32.66
CA ASN A 173 19.04 -0.65 33.41
C ASN A 173 17.64 -0.60 34.06
N CYS A 174 16.77 -1.57 33.78
CA CYS A 174 15.44 -1.68 34.38
C CYS A 174 15.47 -2.52 35.67
N ASN A 175 14.55 -2.26 36.61
CA ASN A 175 14.34 -3.12 37.78
C ASN A 175 13.82 -4.52 37.43
N SER A 176 14.14 -5.51 38.25
CA SER A 176 13.69 -6.91 38.08
C SER A 176 12.20 -7.11 38.38
N ASP A 177 11.65 -6.38 39.36
CA ASP A 177 10.23 -6.44 39.71
C ASP A 177 9.36 -5.57 38.79
N ARG A 178 9.19 -6.03 37.56
CA ARG A 178 8.35 -5.40 36.52
C ARG A 178 7.58 -6.47 35.75
N GLN A 179 6.55 -6.04 35.01
CA GLN A 179 5.88 -6.87 34.02
C GLN A 179 6.49 -6.60 32.65
N THR A 180 6.94 -7.66 31.96
CA THR A 180 7.55 -7.57 30.63
C THR A 180 6.60 -8.10 29.57
N LEU A 181 6.43 -7.32 28.49
CA LEU A 181 5.57 -7.63 27.37
C LEU A 181 6.40 -7.63 26.09
N LEU A 182 6.27 -8.69 25.29
CA LEU A 182 6.95 -8.82 24.00
C LEU A 182 5.91 -9.03 22.91
N PHE A 183 5.81 -8.08 21.98
CA PHE A 183 4.94 -8.17 20.81
C PHE A 183 5.78 -8.29 19.55
N SER A 184 5.44 -9.29 18.74
CA SER A 184 6.21 -9.63 17.54
C SER A 184 5.32 -10.31 16.52
N ALA A 185 5.58 -10.14 15.21
CA ALA A 185 4.88 -10.90 14.19
C ALA A 185 5.49 -12.30 14.08
N THR A 186 6.81 -12.38 14.16
CA THR A 186 7.60 -13.61 14.10
C THR A 186 8.37 -13.86 15.40
N MET A 187 8.87 -15.09 15.57
CA MET A 187 9.64 -15.49 16.76
C MET A 187 10.93 -16.19 16.30
N PRO A 188 11.92 -15.44 15.76
CA PRO A 188 13.23 -16.00 15.45
C PRO A 188 13.96 -16.45 16.73
N GLU A 189 15.02 -17.26 16.59
CA GLU A 189 15.72 -17.86 17.74
C GLU A 189 16.31 -16.82 18.68
N GLU A 190 16.80 -15.68 18.19
CA GLU A 190 17.28 -14.58 19.03
C GLU A 190 16.16 -13.99 19.89
N ILE A 191 14.97 -13.78 19.33
CA ILE A 191 13.80 -13.29 20.10
C ILE A 191 13.34 -14.31 21.14
N LYS A 192 13.36 -15.61 20.81
CA LYS A 192 13.07 -16.67 21.80
C LYS A 192 14.09 -16.67 22.94
N LYS A 193 15.37 -16.47 22.63
CA LYS A 193 16.45 -16.37 23.64
C LYS A 193 16.25 -15.15 24.53
N LEU A 194 15.92 -13.99 23.93
CA LEU A 194 15.63 -12.76 24.65
C LEU A 194 14.46 -12.96 25.63
N ALA A 195 13.34 -13.50 25.16
CA ALA A 195 12.17 -13.80 25.99
C ALA A 195 12.53 -14.73 27.15
N LYS A 196 13.25 -15.83 26.87
CA LYS A 196 13.66 -16.80 27.88
C LYS A 196 14.61 -16.22 28.94
N ARG A 197 15.43 -15.23 28.57
CA ARG A 197 16.43 -14.63 29.46
C ARG A 197 15.82 -13.55 30.37
N TYR A 198 14.89 -12.76 29.85
CA TYR A 198 14.46 -11.52 30.52
C TYR A 198 12.99 -11.48 30.96
N MET A 199 12.19 -12.50 30.62
CA MET A 199 10.80 -12.61 31.06
C MET A 199 10.66 -13.66 32.16
N LYS A 200 9.58 -13.57 32.95
CA LYS A 200 9.30 -14.50 34.05
C LYS A 200 9.01 -15.92 33.54
N SER A 201 9.24 -16.93 34.38
CA SER A 201 9.03 -18.34 34.03
C SER A 201 7.57 -18.70 33.76
N ASP A 202 6.61 -17.93 34.29
CA ASP A 202 5.17 -18.10 34.13
C ASP A 202 4.58 -17.28 32.96
N THR A 203 5.44 -16.71 32.10
CA THR A 203 5.06 -15.96 30.89
C THR A 203 4.03 -16.69 30.06
N LYS A 204 2.99 -15.97 29.62
CA LYS A 204 1.95 -16.50 28.73
C LYS A 204 2.27 -16.18 27.29
N HIS A 205 2.42 -17.21 26.46
CA HIS A 205 2.56 -17.05 25.01
C HIS A 205 1.18 -17.13 24.36
N ILE A 206 0.71 -15.98 23.87
CA ILE A 206 -0.55 -15.82 23.16
C ILE A 206 -0.22 -15.68 21.69
N SER A 207 -0.57 -16.69 20.90
CA SER A 207 -0.30 -16.72 19.46
C SER A 207 -1.63 -16.70 18.71
N ILE A 208 -1.92 -15.58 18.05
CA ILE A 208 -3.06 -15.49 17.15
C ILE A 208 -2.62 -16.13 15.84
N VAL A 209 -2.91 -17.43 15.73
CA VAL A 209 -2.59 -18.25 14.56
C VAL A 209 -3.09 -17.56 13.30
N LYS A 210 -2.24 -17.57 12.26
CA LYS A 210 -2.59 -17.25 10.87
C LYS A 210 -3.89 -17.98 10.50
N ASN A 211 -5.02 -17.30 10.62
CA ASN A 211 -5.87 -17.31 9.45
C ASN A 211 -5.18 -16.33 8.50
N SER A 212 -4.83 -16.81 7.32
CA SER A 212 -4.20 -16.08 6.21
C SER A 212 -5.08 -14.94 5.67
N ILE A 213 -5.76 -14.19 6.53
CA ILE A 213 -6.88 -13.32 6.19
C ILE A 213 -6.38 -12.05 5.51
N THR A 214 -5.28 -11.46 5.99
CA THR A 214 -4.64 -10.30 5.34
C THR A 214 -4.10 -10.64 3.95
N VAL A 215 -3.59 -11.86 3.73
CA VAL A 215 -3.23 -12.32 2.38
C VAL A 215 -4.48 -12.63 1.54
N SER A 216 -5.59 -13.04 2.18
CA SER A 216 -6.81 -13.44 1.46
C SER A 216 -7.61 -12.25 0.88
N THR A 217 -7.55 -11.08 1.52
CA THR A 217 -8.23 -9.87 1.03
C THR A 217 -7.41 -9.12 -0.01
N VAL A 218 -6.10 -9.41 -0.11
CA VAL A 218 -5.19 -8.76 -1.05
C VAL A 218 -5.01 -9.61 -2.31
N LYS A 219 -5.52 -9.11 -3.43
CA LYS A 219 -5.32 -9.71 -4.76
C LYS A 219 -3.88 -9.44 -5.21
N GLN A 220 -3.10 -10.51 -5.38
CA GLN A 220 -1.68 -10.42 -5.70
C GLN A 220 -1.41 -10.76 -7.17
N TYR A 221 -0.71 -9.86 -7.84
CA TYR A 221 -0.27 -10.05 -9.21
C TYR A 221 1.21 -9.67 -9.39
N TYR A 222 1.84 -10.27 -10.40
CA TYR A 222 3.17 -9.87 -10.82
C TYR A 222 3.20 -9.58 -12.33
N TYR A 223 4.08 -8.65 -12.70
CA TYR A 223 4.41 -8.32 -14.08
C TYR A 223 5.87 -8.66 -14.32
N GLU A 224 6.13 -9.40 -15.40
CA GLU A 224 7.49 -9.66 -15.83
C GLU A 224 7.98 -8.49 -16.68
N VAL A 225 9.05 -7.83 -16.25
CA VAL A 225 9.54 -6.59 -16.85
C VAL A 225 11.04 -6.66 -17.14
N LYS A 226 11.51 -5.98 -18.18
CA LYS A 226 12.93 -5.71 -18.38
C LYS A 226 13.34 -4.52 -17.51
N GLN A 227 14.59 -4.51 -17.04
CA GLN A 227 15.06 -3.45 -16.12
C GLN A 227 14.93 -2.04 -16.71
N GLN A 228 15.26 -1.91 -18.00
CA GLN A 228 15.18 -0.65 -18.74
C GLN A 228 13.74 -0.14 -18.93
N ASP A 229 12.78 -1.07 -19.01
CA ASP A 229 11.37 -0.78 -19.29
C ASP A 229 10.53 -0.69 -18.01
N ARG A 230 11.16 -0.89 -16.83
CA ARG A 230 10.48 -1.02 -15.55
C ARG A 230 9.68 0.23 -15.18
N PHE A 231 10.25 1.41 -15.42
CA PHE A 231 9.57 2.68 -15.14
C PHE A 231 8.36 2.90 -16.04
N GLU A 232 8.48 2.64 -17.35
CA GLU A 232 7.35 2.77 -18.25
C GLU A 232 6.26 1.74 -17.95
N SER A 233 6.65 0.51 -17.62
CA SER A 233 5.72 -0.54 -17.19
C SER A 233 4.92 -0.10 -15.96
N LEU A 234 5.58 0.53 -14.96
CA LEU A 234 4.89 1.09 -13.80
C LEU A 234 3.84 2.11 -14.24
N CYS A 235 4.22 3.10 -15.06
CA CYS A 235 3.30 4.16 -15.48
C CYS A 235 2.06 3.58 -16.19
N ARG A 236 2.25 2.62 -17.10
CA ARG A 236 1.14 1.94 -17.80
C ARG A 236 0.19 1.21 -16.85
N ILE A 237 0.73 0.57 -15.82
CA ILE A 237 -0.08 -0.11 -14.78
C ILE A 237 -0.90 0.92 -14.00
N LEU A 238 -0.28 2.02 -13.58
CA LEU A 238 -0.95 3.08 -12.84
C LEU A 238 -2.07 3.75 -13.66
N ASP A 239 -1.83 3.98 -14.96
CA ASP A 239 -2.80 4.62 -15.85
C ASP A 239 -4.02 3.74 -16.19
N VAL A 240 -3.88 2.41 -16.11
CA VAL A 240 -4.98 1.47 -16.33
C VAL A 240 -5.78 1.20 -15.06
N ASP A 241 -5.10 0.96 -13.94
CA ASP A 241 -5.78 0.58 -12.70
C ASP A 241 -6.26 1.78 -11.86
N GLU A 242 -5.75 2.99 -12.14
CA GLU A 242 -6.14 4.26 -11.50
C GLU A 242 -6.28 4.16 -9.96
N PRO A 243 -5.18 3.81 -9.24
CA PRO A 243 -5.24 3.66 -7.80
C PRO A 243 -5.53 5.00 -7.10
N SER A 244 -6.45 5.00 -6.14
CA SER A 244 -6.76 6.21 -5.36
C SER A 244 -5.64 6.61 -4.39
N LEU A 245 -4.96 5.62 -3.81
CA LEU A 245 -3.85 5.79 -2.89
C LEU A 245 -2.95 4.56 -3.00
N ALA A 246 -1.67 4.77 -3.28
CA ALA A 246 -0.72 3.68 -3.45
C ALA A 246 0.63 3.91 -2.77
N ILE A 247 1.19 2.84 -2.23
CA ILE A 247 2.57 2.83 -1.74
C ILE A 247 3.44 2.04 -2.72
N ILE A 248 4.52 2.66 -3.18
CA ILE A 248 5.47 2.09 -4.13
C ILE A 248 6.79 1.82 -3.41
N PHE A 249 7.19 0.55 -3.31
CA PHE A 249 8.38 0.15 -2.59
C PHE A 249 9.61 0.01 -3.49
N CYS A 250 10.67 0.73 -3.13
CA CYS A 250 11.99 0.64 -3.74
C CYS A 250 13.00 0.05 -2.75
N LYS A 251 14.05 -0.58 -3.28
CA LYS A 251 15.09 -1.21 -2.47
C LYS A 251 16.05 -0.21 -1.83
N THR A 252 16.36 0.89 -2.52
CA THR A 252 17.40 1.83 -2.10
C THR A 252 16.85 3.25 -2.00
N LYS A 253 17.49 4.08 -1.16
CA LYS A 253 17.16 5.50 -0.99
C LYS A 253 17.28 6.25 -2.31
N LYS A 254 18.40 6.05 -3.02
CA LYS A 254 18.63 6.60 -4.35
C LYS A 254 17.53 6.22 -5.34
N GLY A 255 17.08 4.97 -5.31
CA GLY A 255 15.99 4.50 -6.15
C GLY A 255 14.63 5.15 -5.83
N VAL A 256 14.39 5.52 -4.56
CA VAL A 256 13.21 6.33 -4.18
C VAL A 256 13.30 7.71 -4.84
N ASP A 257 14.42 8.40 -4.70
CA ASP A 257 14.60 9.75 -5.25
C ASP A 257 14.48 9.76 -6.79
N GLU A 258 15.17 8.84 -7.47
CA GLU A 258 15.12 8.70 -8.93
C GLU A 258 13.70 8.39 -9.43
N LEU A 259 12.97 7.52 -8.73
CA LEU A 259 11.61 7.17 -9.12
C LEU A 259 10.63 8.33 -8.89
N VAL A 260 10.76 9.05 -7.78
CA VAL A 260 9.93 10.22 -7.49
C VAL A 260 10.14 11.30 -8.54
N GLU A 261 11.39 11.63 -8.87
CA GLU A 261 11.71 12.62 -9.90
C GLU A 261 11.11 12.21 -11.26
N ALA A 262 11.29 10.95 -11.65
CA ALA A 262 10.75 10.43 -12.91
C ALA A 262 9.21 10.47 -12.93
N MET A 263 8.55 10.06 -11.85
CA MET A 263 7.09 10.08 -11.75
C MET A 263 6.54 11.51 -11.72
N GLN A 264 7.18 12.46 -11.04
CA GLN A 264 6.79 13.87 -11.05
C GLN A 264 6.95 14.49 -12.45
N ALA A 265 8.03 14.16 -13.16
CA ALA A 265 8.23 14.58 -14.54
C ALA A 265 7.15 14.01 -15.49
N ARG A 266 6.54 12.88 -15.12
CA ARG A 266 5.37 12.29 -15.79
C ARG A 266 4.04 12.84 -15.26
N GLY A 267 4.02 13.83 -14.38
CA GLY A 267 2.79 14.48 -13.91
C GLY A 267 2.05 13.77 -12.76
N TYR A 268 2.63 12.72 -12.17
CA TYR A 268 2.02 12.04 -11.03
C TYR A 268 2.17 12.85 -9.73
N ASN A 269 1.14 12.84 -8.89
CA ASN A 269 1.17 13.45 -7.57
C ASN A 269 1.85 12.50 -6.56
N VAL A 270 3.18 12.64 -6.43
CA VAL A 270 4.05 11.69 -5.72
C VAL A 270 5.11 12.37 -4.85
N GLU A 271 5.40 11.78 -3.70
CA GLU A 271 6.52 12.15 -2.84
C GLU A 271 7.26 10.89 -2.35
N GLY A 272 8.54 11.06 -2.03
CA GLY A 272 9.41 10.00 -1.51
C GLY A 272 9.44 9.96 0.02
N MET A 273 9.72 8.77 0.57
CA MET A 273 10.07 8.60 1.98
C MET A 273 11.21 7.60 2.17
N HIS A 274 12.36 8.07 2.63
CA HIS A 274 13.55 7.26 2.90
C HIS A 274 14.34 7.78 4.11
N GLY A 275 15.35 7.03 4.54
CA GLY A 275 16.05 7.29 5.81
C GLY A 275 16.94 8.54 5.88
N ASP A 276 17.22 9.20 4.75
CA ASP A 276 18.04 10.44 4.74
C ASP A 276 17.18 11.71 4.86
N MET A 277 15.86 11.58 4.75
CA MET A 277 14.96 12.70 4.94
C MET A 277 14.94 13.15 6.40
N SER A 278 14.80 14.47 6.60
CA SER A 278 14.58 15.01 7.94
C SER A 278 13.26 14.51 8.51
N GLN A 279 13.17 14.43 9.84
CA GLN A 279 11.94 13.97 10.49
C GLN A 279 10.73 14.84 10.15
N ASN A 280 10.92 16.16 10.04
CA ASN A 280 9.85 17.08 9.68
C ASN A 280 9.33 16.83 8.26
N GLN A 281 10.22 16.52 7.31
CA GLN A 281 9.81 16.14 5.96
C GLN A 281 9.00 14.85 5.97
N ARG A 282 9.49 13.79 6.65
CA ARG A 282 8.78 12.50 6.74
C ARG A 282 7.39 12.67 7.35
N LEU A 283 7.26 13.40 8.45
CA LEU A 283 5.97 13.67 9.10
C LEU A 283 5.02 14.47 8.18
N ASN A 284 5.54 15.45 7.45
CA ASN A 284 4.74 16.24 6.52
C ASN A 284 4.25 15.40 5.32
N THR A 285 5.12 14.58 4.73
CA THR A 285 4.77 13.67 3.63
C THR A 285 3.73 12.64 4.10
N LEU A 286 3.90 12.05 5.28
CA LEU A 286 2.91 11.14 5.87
C LEU A 286 1.56 11.81 6.11
N ARG A 287 1.57 13.06 6.60
CA ARG A 287 0.33 13.83 6.78
C ARG A 287 -0.39 14.05 5.45
N LYS A 288 0.31 14.54 4.42
CA LYS A 288 -0.26 14.74 3.07
C LYS A 288 -0.86 13.45 2.51
N PHE A 289 -0.15 12.33 2.67
CA PHE A 289 -0.60 11.02 2.24
C PHE A 289 -1.85 10.57 3.01
N ARG A 290 -1.87 10.70 4.34
CA ARG A 290 -3.03 10.34 5.16
C ARG A 290 -4.27 11.18 4.84
N GLU A 291 -4.09 12.46 4.51
CA GLU A 291 -5.15 13.39 4.15
C GLU A 291 -5.67 13.18 2.71
N GLY A 292 -5.03 12.33 1.91
CA GLY A 292 -5.40 12.10 0.51
C GLY A 292 -4.95 13.22 -0.44
N ASN A 293 -4.09 14.14 0.03
CA ASN A 293 -3.47 15.19 -0.78
C ASN A 293 -2.32 14.66 -1.66
N LEU A 294 -1.91 13.41 -1.45
CA LEU A 294 -0.88 12.71 -2.18
C LEU A 294 -1.41 11.34 -2.61
N GLU A 295 -1.35 11.04 -3.91
CA GLU A 295 -1.85 9.78 -4.47
C GLU A 295 -0.82 8.66 -4.30
N PHE A 296 0.47 8.98 -4.51
CA PHE A 296 1.56 8.01 -4.52
C PHE A 296 2.62 8.33 -3.47
N LEU A 297 2.96 7.33 -2.66
CA LEU A 297 4.08 7.40 -1.73
C LEU A 297 5.15 6.39 -2.14
N VAL A 298 6.31 6.87 -2.59
CA VAL A 298 7.45 6.01 -2.91
C VAL A 298 8.31 5.85 -1.66
N ALA A 299 8.61 4.64 -1.21
CA ALA A 299 9.33 4.46 0.05
C ALA A 299 10.27 3.24 0.06
N THR A 300 11.27 3.28 0.95
CA THR A 300 12.03 2.08 1.33
C THR A 300 11.31 1.30 2.43
N ASP A 301 11.65 0.02 2.60
CA ASP A 301 11.09 -0.84 3.66
C ASP A 301 11.15 -0.19 5.04
N VAL A 302 12.34 0.29 5.43
CA VAL A 302 12.58 0.93 6.73
C VAL A 302 11.70 2.17 6.91
N ALA A 303 11.52 2.93 5.83
CA ALA A 303 10.80 4.19 5.92
C ALA A 303 9.28 3.98 5.99
N ALA A 304 8.76 2.92 5.37
CA ALA A 304 7.34 2.61 5.31
C ALA A 304 6.82 1.69 6.42
N ARG A 305 7.70 1.22 7.32
CA ARG A 305 7.29 0.58 8.58
C ARG A 305 6.58 1.59 9.48
N GLY A 306 5.51 1.15 10.15
CA GLY A 306 4.65 2.04 10.93
C GLY A 306 3.84 3.04 10.11
N ILE A 307 3.73 2.90 8.78
CA ILE A 307 2.68 3.63 8.04
C ILE A 307 1.34 2.97 8.38
N ASP A 308 0.52 3.71 9.12
CA ASP A 308 -0.88 3.39 9.35
C ASP A 308 -1.79 4.34 8.58
N VAL A 309 -2.19 3.88 7.39
CA VAL A 309 -3.11 4.58 6.49
C VAL A 309 -4.13 3.55 6.02
N GLU A 310 -5.38 3.72 6.45
CA GLU A 310 -6.46 2.76 6.22
C GLU A 310 -6.95 2.73 4.76
N ASN A 311 -6.67 3.79 3.99
CA ASN A 311 -7.22 4.02 2.66
C ASN A 311 -6.28 3.62 1.51
N VAL A 312 -5.21 2.86 1.78
CA VAL A 312 -4.30 2.40 0.72
C VAL A 312 -4.97 1.30 -0.10
N THR A 313 -5.28 1.58 -1.37
CA THR A 313 -5.92 0.62 -2.27
C THR A 313 -4.92 -0.28 -2.97
N HIS A 314 -3.71 0.24 -3.20
CA HIS A 314 -2.67 -0.47 -3.96
C HIS A 314 -1.32 -0.46 -3.25
N VAL A 315 -0.62 -1.58 -3.34
CA VAL A 315 0.80 -1.69 -2.99
C VAL A 315 1.56 -2.14 -4.23
N ILE A 316 2.59 -1.39 -4.61
CA ILE A 316 3.44 -1.74 -5.75
C ILE A 316 4.85 -2.02 -5.24
N ASN A 317 5.32 -3.24 -5.44
CA ASN A 317 6.72 -3.59 -5.28
C ASN A 317 7.44 -3.25 -6.59
N TYR A 318 8.00 -2.04 -6.68
CA TYR A 318 8.80 -1.63 -7.83
C TYR A 318 10.11 -2.43 -7.91
N ASP A 319 10.71 -2.66 -6.75
CA ASP A 319 11.77 -3.64 -6.55
C ASP A 319 11.23 -4.83 -5.74
N LEU A 320 11.59 -6.06 -6.12
CA LEU A 320 11.26 -7.25 -5.35
C LEU A 320 11.91 -7.19 -3.94
N PRO A 321 11.16 -7.46 -2.85
CA PRO A 321 11.75 -7.56 -1.51
C PRO A 321 12.77 -8.71 -1.43
N GLN A 322 13.69 -8.61 -0.47
CA GLN A 322 14.79 -9.58 -0.33
C GLN A 322 14.34 -10.91 0.28
N ASP A 323 13.25 -10.88 1.04
CA ASP A 323 12.74 -12.00 1.81
C ASP A 323 11.19 -11.99 1.87
N THR A 324 10.63 -13.11 2.32
CA THR A 324 9.19 -13.34 2.41
C THR A 324 8.51 -12.50 3.48
N GLU A 325 9.19 -12.19 4.58
CA GLU A 325 8.63 -11.40 5.68
C GLU A 325 8.42 -9.95 5.22
N SER A 326 9.44 -9.36 4.61
CA SER A 326 9.37 -8.07 3.93
C SER A 326 8.23 -8.02 2.92
N TYR A 327 8.06 -9.06 2.09
CA TYR A 327 6.93 -9.13 1.14
C TYR A 327 5.57 -9.03 1.85
N VAL A 328 5.36 -9.84 2.90
CA VAL A 328 4.11 -9.84 3.67
C VAL A 328 3.87 -8.48 4.34
N HIS A 329 4.91 -7.85 4.87
CA HIS A 329 4.84 -6.53 5.52
C HIS A 329 4.51 -5.40 4.54
N ARG A 330 5.01 -5.48 3.30
CA ARG A 330 4.68 -4.54 2.22
C ARG A 330 3.23 -4.67 1.80
N ILE A 331 2.79 -5.88 1.42
CA ILE A 331 1.42 -6.06 0.92
C ILE A 331 0.37 -5.85 2.03
N GLY A 332 0.73 -6.08 3.30
CA GLY A 332 -0.10 -5.75 4.46
C GLY A 332 -0.32 -4.26 4.72
N ARG A 333 0.20 -3.37 3.85
CA ARG A 333 -0.15 -1.94 3.85
C ARG A 333 -1.49 -1.67 3.18
N THR A 334 -2.02 -2.59 2.38
CA THR A 334 -3.38 -2.55 1.83
C THR A 334 -4.25 -3.67 2.41
N GLY A 335 -5.54 -3.69 2.06
CA GLY A 335 -6.47 -4.74 2.49
C GLY A 335 -6.80 -4.75 3.98
N ARG A 336 -6.70 -3.58 4.65
CA ARG A 336 -7.01 -3.40 6.09
C ARG A 336 -8.51 -3.22 6.32
N ALA A 337 -8.96 -3.45 7.55
CA ALA A 337 -10.36 -3.23 7.99
C ALA A 337 -11.42 -3.88 7.07
N ASN A 338 -11.21 -5.13 6.65
CA ASN A 338 -12.08 -5.91 5.75
C ASN A 338 -12.26 -5.33 4.33
N ARG A 339 -11.42 -4.39 3.90
CA ARG A 339 -11.42 -3.90 2.51
C ARG A 339 -10.58 -4.80 1.61
N GLU A 340 -10.94 -4.87 0.34
CA GLU A 340 -10.08 -5.49 -0.67
C GLU A 340 -8.88 -4.59 -0.98
N GLY A 341 -7.72 -5.20 -1.20
CA GLY A 341 -6.51 -4.51 -1.63
C GLY A 341 -5.90 -5.18 -2.85
N VAL A 342 -5.07 -4.45 -3.59
CA VAL A 342 -4.33 -5.01 -4.73
C VAL A 342 -2.83 -4.83 -4.52
N ALA A 343 -2.07 -5.91 -4.72
CA ALA A 343 -0.62 -5.89 -4.67
C ALA A 343 -0.04 -6.23 -6.04
N TYR A 344 0.80 -5.33 -6.55
CA TYR A 344 1.58 -5.52 -7.76
C TYR A 344 3.05 -5.72 -7.45
N THR A 345 3.70 -6.61 -8.19
CA THR A 345 5.13 -6.84 -8.09
C THR A 345 5.75 -6.83 -9.47
N LEU A 346 6.69 -5.91 -9.71
CA LEU A 346 7.49 -5.89 -10.92
C LEU A 346 8.68 -6.82 -10.73
N VAL A 347 8.86 -7.76 -11.65
CA VAL A 347 9.84 -8.83 -11.52
C VAL A 347 10.64 -8.96 -12.80
N THR A 348 11.96 -8.90 -12.70
CA THR A 348 12.85 -9.22 -13.82
C THR A 348 13.04 -10.73 -13.95
N PRO A 349 13.51 -11.23 -15.11
CA PRO A 349 13.80 -12.66 -15.29
C PRO A 349 14.75 -13.25 -14.23
N ARG A 350 15.67 -12.43 -13.69
CA ARG A 350 16.61 -12.85 -12.63
C ARG A 350 15.94 -12.96 -11.26
N GLU A 351 14.96 -12.10 -10.98
CA GLU A 351 14.21 -12.06 -9.72
C GLU A 351 13.09 -13.11 -9.66
N TYR A 352 12.70 -13.71 -10.80
CA TYR A 352 11.61 -14.68 -10.89
C TYR A 352 11.77 -15.87 -9.93
N ARG A 353 12.99 -16.36 -9.73
CA ARG A 353 13.26 -17.46 -8.77
C ARG A 353 12.95 -17.04 -7.33
N ALA A 354 13.31 -15.82 -6.94
CA ALA A 354 13.03 -15.28 -5.61
C ALA A 354 11.52 -15.06 -5.41
N LEU A 355 10.81 -14.56 -6.43
CA LEU A 355 9.34 -14.48 -6.39
C LEU A 355 8.70 -15.86 -6.14
N LYS A 356 9.17 -16.90 -6.82
CA LYS A 356 8.66 -18.27 -6.63
C LYS A 356 8.95 -18.84 -5.25
N GLN A 357 10.06 -18.45 -4.63
CA GLN A 357 10.33 -18.80 -3.24
C GLN A 357 9.30 -18.13 -2.30
N ILE A 358 9.07 -16.83 -2.47
CA ILE A 358 8.06 -16.08 -1.70
C ILE A 358 6.67 -16.70 -1.88
N GLU A 359 6.27 -17.05 -3.11
CA GLU A 359 4.97 -17.68 -3.40
C GLU A 359 4.81 -19.02 -2.64
N ARG A 360 5.86 -19.84 -2.59
CA ARG A 360 5.86 -21.13 -1.86
C ARG A 360 5.75 -20.93 -0.35
N GLU A 361 6.52 -20.01 0.21
CA GLU A 361 6.58 -19.78 1.65
C GLU A 361 5.31 -19.10 2.18
N THR A 362 4.72 -18.18 1.40
CA THR A 362 3.44 -17.53 1.74
C THR A 362 2.24 -18.44 1.53
N LYS A 363 2.38 -19.52 0.75
CA LYS A 363 1.27 -20.35 0.24
C LYS A 363 0.21 -19.51 -0.51
N GLY A 364 0.57 -18.30 -0.94
CA GLY A 364 -0.27 -17.43 -1.75
C GLY A 364 -0.20 -17.80 -3.23
N ARG A 365 -1.18 -17.34 -4.02
CA ARG A 365 -1.12 -17.45 -5.49
C ARG A 365 -0.90 -16.06 -6.08
N ILE A 366 0.30 -15.81 -6.60
CA ILE A 366 0.64 -14.53 -7.24
C ILE A 366 0.42 -14.70 -8.75
N LYS A 367 -0.67 -14.11 -9.27
CA LYS A 367 -1.07 -14.32 -10.66
C LYS A 367 -0.24 -13.45 -11.62
N ARG A 368 0.21 -14.02 -12.74
CA ARG A 368 0.86 -13.24 -13.80
C ARG A 368 -0.17 -12.32 -14.46
N LYS A 369 0.21 -11.07 -14.71
CA LYS A 369 -0.47 -10.15 -15.61
C LYS A 369 0.49 -9.71 -16.72
N GLU A 370 -0.08 -9.29 -17.84
CA GLU A 370 0.66 -8.71 -18.95
C GLU A 370 0.72 -7.20 -18.79
N ILE A 371 1.83 -6.59 -19.22
CA ILE A 371 1.99 -5.13 -19.14
C ILE A 371 0.94 -4.48 -20.05
N PRO A 372 0.18 -3.49 -19.56
CA PRO A 372 -0.86 -2.87 -20.38
C PRO A 372 -0.31 -2.19 -21.65
N THR A 373 -1.06 -2.34 -22.73
CA THR A 373 -0.80 -1.65 -24.00
C THR A 373 -1.35 -0.22 -23.99
N ILE A 374 -1.00 0.59 -24.98
CA ILE A 374 -1.56 1.94 -25.16
C ILE A 374 -3.07 1.87 -25.36
N ASP A 375 -3.53 0.83 -26.06
CA ASP A 375 -4.95 0.61 -26.28
C ASP A 375 -5.67 0.25 -24.98
N ASP A 376 -5.04 -0.52 -24.10
CA ASP A 376 -5.60 -0.80 -22.76
C ASP A 376 -5.76 0.49 -21.95
N ILE A 377 -4.76 1.38 -22.01
CA ILE A 377 -4.80 2.70 -21.37
C ILE A 377 -5.93 3.54 -21.99
N PHE A 378 -5.99 3.62 -23.33
CA PHE A 378 -7.05 4.33 -24.03
C PHE A 378 -8.43 3.81 -23.63
N LEU A 379 -8.62 2.49 -23.57
CA LEU A 379 -9.89 1.87 -23.20
C LEU A 379 -10.25 2.10 -21.73
N ALA A 380 -9.29 2.06 -20.82
CA ALA A 380 -9.50 2.37 -19.41
C ALA A 380 -9.97 3.82 -19.23
N LYS A 381 -9.23 4.77 -19.80
CA LYS A 381 -9.58 6.21 -19.78
C LYS A 381 -10.90 6.49 -20.48
N TYR A 382 -11.16 5.85 -21.61
CA TYR A 382 -12.44 5.95 -22.32
C TYR A 382 -13.61 5.50 -21.44
N ARG A 383 -13.49 4.35 -20.76
CA ARG A 383 -14.52 3.84 -19.85
C ARG A 383 -14.74 4.80 -18.67
N SER A 384 -13.66 5.32 -18.08
CA SER A 384 -13.70 6.31 -17.01
C SER A 384 -14.42 7.61 -17.44
N MET A 385 -14.07 8.16 -18.61
CA MET A 385 -14.75 9.33 -19.19
C MET A 385 -16.24 9.06 -19.43
N VAL A 386 -16.61 7.92 -20.04
CA VAL A 386 -18.03 7.58 -20.29
C VAL A 386 -18.80 7.44 -18.98
N GLY A 387 -18.18 6.90 -17.92
CA GLY A 387 -18.77 6.84 -16.58
C GLY A 387 -19.14 8.23 -16.05
N ARG A 388 -18.18 9.16 -16.07
CA ARG A 388 -18.39 10.55 -15.61
C ARG A 388 -19.40 11.32 -16.47
N ILE A 389 -19.42 11.08 -17.78
CA ILE A 389 -20.44 11.64 -18.67
C ILE A 389 -21.82 11.14 -18.24
N ARG A 390 -21.98 9.84 -17.96
CA ARG A 390 -23.26 9.28 -17.50
C ARG A 390 -23.72 9.91 -16.19
N GLU A 391 -22.85 10.00 -15.19
CA GLU A 391 -23.16 10.65 -13.91
C GLU A 391 -23.56 12.13 -14.09
N THR A 392 -22.86 12.84 -14.99
CA THR A 392 -23.16 14.24 -15.28
C THR A 392 -24.52 14.42 -15.98
N LEU A 393 -24.89 13.48 -16.86
CA LEU A 393 -26.19 13.46 -17.55
C LEU A 393 -27.35 13.08 -16.62
N GLU A 394 -27.11 12.29 -15.58
CA GLU A 394 -28.11 11.99 -14.54
C GLU A 394 -28.37 13.21 -13.65
N GLY A 395 -27.38 14.09 -13.48
CA GLY A 395 -27.55 15.39 -12.82
C GLY A 395 -28.13 16.46 -13.74
N GLU A 396 -28.42 17.65 -13.20
CA GLU A 396 -28.95 18.77 -13.99
C GLU A 396 -27.90 19.81 -14.41
N LYS A 397 -26.64 19.65 -13.95
CA LYS A 397 -25.57 20.64 -14.16
C LYS A 397 -25.19 20.86 -15.62
N TYR A 398 -25.46 19.90 -16.50
CA TYR A 398 -25.18 20.03 -17.93
C TYR A 398 -26.17 20.95 -18.65
N LYS A 399 -27.39 21.15 -18.12
CA LYS A 399 -28.46 21.94 -18.76
C LYS A 399 -28.03 23.37 -19.09
N ARG A 400 -27.18 24.00 -18.27
CA ARG A 400 -26.63 25.34 -18.52
C ARG A 400 -25.77 25.44 -19.78
N PHE A 401 -25.21 24.31 -20.24
CA PHE A 401 -24.38 24.24 -21.44
C PHE A 401 -25.19 23.90 -22.70
N VAL A 402 -26.48 23.53 -22.57
CA VAL A 402 -27.31 23.12 -23.70
C VAL A 402 -27.47 24.23 -24.75
N PRO A 403 -27.71 25.51 -24.41
CA PRO A 403 -27.76 26.57 -25.42
C PRO A 403 -26.45 26.72 -26.19
N LEU A 404 -25.31 26.66 -25.49
CA LEU A 404 -23.97 26.75 -26.09
C LEU A 404 -23.66 25.54 -27.00
N ALA A 405 -24.12 24.35 -26.61
CA ALA A 405 -23.98 23.15 -27.43
C ALA A 405 -24.87 23.21 -28.68
N ALA A 406 -26.03 23.86 -28.62
CA ALA A 406 -26.89 24.08 -29.78
C ALA A 406 -26.26 25.05 -30.79
N GLU A 407 -25.60 26.11 -30.33
CA GLU A 407 -24.80 27.00 -31.21
C GLU A 407 -23.70 26.23 -31.94
N LEU A 408 -23.06 25.25 -31.29
CA LEU A 408 -22.04 24.41 -31.93
C LEU A 408 -22.62 23.45 -32.99
N ASP A 409 -23.88 23.02 -32.86
CA ASP A 409 -24.56 22.15 -33.85
C ASP A 409 -24.89 22.91 -35.15
N GLU A 410 -25.01 24.24 -35.10
CA GLU A 410 -25.20 25.07 -36.30
C GLU A 410 -23.95 25.10 -37.19
N GLU A 411 -22.75 25.03 -36.59
CA GLU A 411 -21.47 25.12 -37.31
C GLU A 411 -20.80 23.76 -37.55
N PHE A 412 -20.96 22.79 -36.64
CA PHE A 412 -20.22 21.54 -36.65
C PHE A 412 -21.11 20.33 -36.34
N ASN A 413 -20.70 19.15 -36.84
CA ASN A 413 -21.37 17.91 -36.47
C ASN A 413 -21.14 17.59 -34.98
N LEU A 414 -22.19 17.41 -34.19
CA LEU A 414 -22.08 17.14 -32.75
C LEU A 414 -21.28 15.86 -32.40
N VAL A 415 -21.19 14.88 -33.30
CA VAL A 415 -20.34 13.70 -33.08
C VAL A 415 -18.86 14.10 -33.14
N ASP A 416 -18.47 14.96 -34.09
CA ASP A 416 -17.10 15.45 -34.21
C ASP A 416 -16.76 16.39 -33.06
N VAL A 417 -17.71 17.22 -32.62
CA VAL A 417 -17.58 18.06 -31.41
C VAL A 417 -17.37 17.18 -30.17
N ALA A 418 -18.18 16.15 -29.98
CA ALA A 418 -18.04 15.22 -28.87
C ALA A 418 -16.70 14.47 -28.91
N ALA A 419 -16.25 14.04 -30.10
CA ALA A 419 -14.96 13.40 -30.28
C ALA A 419 -13.80 14.36 -29.95
N ALA A 420 -13.89 15.62 -30.38
CA ALA A 420 -12.90 16.65 -30.07
C ALA A 420 -12.83 16.94 -28.56
N LEU A 421 -13.98 17.09 -27.90
CA LEU A 421 -14.04 17.28 -26.44
C LEU A 421 -13.47 16.07 -25.69
N MET A 422 -13.81 14.84 -26.11
CA MET A 422 -13.24 13.62 -25.54
C MET A 422 -11.72 13.58 -25.71
N ASN A 423 -11.20 13.96 -26.88
CA ASN A 423 -9.77 14.04 -27.10
C ASN A 423 -9.10 15.09 -26.19
N MET A 424 -9.71 16.27 -26.04
CA MET A 424 -9.19 17.33 -25.15
C MET A 424 -9.15 16.90 -23.68
N VAL A 425 -10.16 16.16 -23.22
CA VAL A 425 -10.20 15.61 -21.86
C VAL A 425 -9.15 14.50 -21.71
N TYR A 426 -9.09 13.58 -22.67
CA TYR A 426 -8.10 12.49 -22.71
C TYR A 426 -6.67 13.01 -22.62
N THR A 427 -6.30 14.02 -23.43
CA THR A 427 -4.96 14.62 -23.41
C THR A 427 -4.64 15.31 -22.07
N LYS A 428 -5.64 15.76 -21.32
CA LYS A 428 -5.44 16.36 -19.98
C LYS A 428 -5.28 15.32 -18.87
N GLU A 429 -5.89 14.15 -19.04
CA GLU A 429 -5.93 13.09 -18.01
C GLU A 429 -4.82 12.06 -18.15
N ILE A 430 -4.18 12.05 -19.30
CA ILE A 430 -2.99 11.25 -19.49
C ILE A 430 -1.79 12.06 -19.03
N SER A 431 -1.07 11.49 -18.09
CA SER A 431 0.14 12.07 -17.53
C SER A 431 1.30 12.06 -18.54
N TYR A 432 1.27 11.16 -19.55
CA TYR A 432 2.30 11.05 -20.60
C TYR A 432 1.81 10.43 -21.93
N GLU A 433 2.16 11.03 -23.08
CA GLU A 433 1.81 10.50 -24.41
C GLU A 433 2.66 9.25 -24.72
N TYR A 434 2.05 8.08 -24.69
CA TYR A 434 2.76 6.82 -24.93
C TYR A 434 3.03 6.55 -26.41
N THR A 435 4.29 6.20 -26.62
CA THR A 435 5.04 5.80 -27.82
C THR A 435 4.52 4.66 -28.71
N GLU A 436 4.66 3.48 -28.12
CA GLU A 436 4.60 2.21 -28.81
C GLU A 436 4.00 1.17 -27.89
N ASN A 437 3.27 0.18 -28.41
CA ASN A 437 2.75 -0.90 -27.56
C ASN A 437 3.84 -1.85 -27.04
N ILE A 438 5.04 -1.85 -27.63
CA ILE A 438 6.08 -2.84 -27.37
C ILE A 438 7.22 -2.21 -26.56
N LEU A 439 7.40 -2.70 -25.33
CA LEU A 439 8.55 -2.39 -24.48
C LEU A 439 9.73 -3.31 -24.86
N GLY A 440 10.51 -2.90 -25.87
CA GLY A 440 11.69 -3.60 -26.40
C GLY A 440 11.39 -4.96 -27.08
N GLY A 441 11.64 -5.08 -28.40
CA GLY A 441 11.28 -6.21 -29.29
C GLY A 441 11.63 -7.64 -28.82
N THR A 442 11.03 -8.72 -29.35
CA THR A 442 10.69 -9.00 -30.77
C THR A 442 9.48 -9.94 -30.97
N LEU A 443 8.49 -9.45 -31.71
CA LEU A 443 7.72 -10.06 -32.81
C LEU A 443 6.93 -8.88 -33.39
N GLU A 444 7.21 -8.48 -34.64
CA GLU A 444 6.64 -7.27 -35.23
C GLU A 444 5.17 -7.49 -35.64
N TYR A 445 4.29 -7.37 -34.65
CA TYR A 445 2.87 -7.19 -34.88
C TYR A 445 2.56 -5.70 -35.09
N THR A 446 1.80 -5.41 -36.14
CA THR A 446 1.19 -4.12 -36.44
C THR A 446 -0.25 -4.16 -35.97
N ARG A 447 -0.64 -3.21 -35.10
CA ARG A 447 -2.01 -3.13 -34.61
C ARG A 447 -2.90 -2.37 -35.58
N LEU A 448 -4.03 -2.97 -35.94
CA LEU A 448 -5.02 -2.42 -36.85
C LEU A 448 -6.28 -2.00 -36.09
N PHE A 449 -6.78 -0.80 -36.41
CA PHE A 449 -8.10 -0.34 -35.98
C PHE A 449 -9.13 -0.63 -37.07
N LEU A 450 -10.28 -1.16 -36.67
CA LEU A 450 -11.43 -1.41 -37.52
C LEU A 450 -12.67 -0.71 -36.93
N ASN A 451 -13.35 0.10 -37.74
CA ASN A 451 -14.57 0.83 -37.33
C ASN A 451 -15.84 -0.02 -37.17
N VAL A 452 -15.70 -1.33 -36.94
CA VAL A 452 -16.80 -2.30 -36.78
C VAL A 452 -16.61 -3.13 -35.52
N GLY A 453 -17.70 -3.41 -34.80
CA GLY A 453 -17.67 -4.10 -33.50
C GLY A 453 -18.89 -5.00 -33.27
N ARG A 454 -19.18 -5.31 -31.99
CA ARG A 454 -20.27 -6.20 -31.59
C ARG A 454 -21.65 -5.71 -32.01
N VAL A 455 -21.89 -4.40 -32.09
CA VAL A 455 -23.16 -3.82 -32.57
C VAL A 455 -23.38 -4.13 -34.05
N ASP A 456 -22.31 -4.31 -34.81
CA ASP A 456 -22.35 -4.77 -36.20
C ASP A 456 -22.43 -6.30 -36.29
N LYS A 457 -22.73 -6.98 -35.17
CA LYS A 457 -22.78 -8.45 -35.00
C LYS A 457 -21.44 -9.13 -35.33
N LEU A 458 -20.32 -8.40 -35.23
CA LEU A 458 -19.00 -8.94 -35.44
C LEU A 458 -18.61 -9.89 -34.30
N ASN A 459 -18.05 -11.04 -34.65
CA ASN A 459 -17.42 -11.96 -33.72
C ASN A 459 -16.06 -12.42 -34.28
N PRO A 460 -15.18 -13.01 -33.46
CA PRO A 460 -13.82 -13.34 -33.90
C PRO A 460 -13.80 -14.28 -35.11
N LYS A 461 -14.72 -15.24 -35.17
CA LYS A 461 -14.82 -16.19 -36.29
C LYS A 461 -15.15 -15.49 -37.61
N LEU A 462 -16.11 -14.57 -37.61
CA LEU A 462 -16.50 -13.80 -38.79
C LEU A 462 -15.40 -12.83 -39.22
N LEU A 463 -14.68 -12.23 -38.28
CA LEU A 463 -13.55 -11.36 -38.58
C LEU A 463 -12.42 -12.15 -39.25
N ILE A 464 -12.01 -13.27 -38.66
CA ILE A 464 -10.96 -14.13 -39.22
C ILE A 464 -11.36 -14.65 -40.61
N GLN A 465 -12.62 -15.07 -40.78
CA GLN A 465 -13.12 -15.51 -42.09
C GLN A 465 -13.04 -14.40 -43.13
N PHE A 466 -13.45 -13.18 -42.78
CA PHE A 466 -13.34 -12.03 -43.68
C PHE A 466 -11.89 -11.71 -44.07
N LEU A 467 -10.95 -11.80 -43.13
CA LEU A 467 -9.52 -11.53 -43.39
C LEU A 467 -8.88 -12.64 -44.24
N ASN A 468 -9.26 -13.89 -44.00
CA ASN A 468 -8.82 -15.02 -44.82
C ASN A 468 -9.35 -14.88 -46.26
N ASP A 469 -10.67 -14.65 -46.42
CA ASP A 469 -11.34 -14.53 -47.71
C ASP A 469 -10.85 -13.34 -48.56
N LYS A 470 -10.47 -12.23 -47.92
CA LYS A 470 -10.12 -10.98 -48.61
C LYS A 470 -8.63 -10.70 -48.68
N ALA A 471 -7.86 -11.10 -47.69
CA ALA A 471 -6.44 -10.77 -47.59
C ALA A 471 -5.52 -11.99 -47.46
N GLN A 472 -6.06 -13.22 -47.54
CA GLN A 472 -5.30 -14.48 -47.41
C GLN A 472 -4.43 -14.49 -46.14
N VAL A 473 -5.01 -14.04 -45.03
CA VAL A 473 -4.35 -14.01 -43.73
C VAL A 473 -4.69 -15.29 -42.99
N ASP A 474 -3.65 -16.02 -42.59
CA ASP A 474 -3.78 -17.24 -41.82
C ASP A 474 -3.97 -16.92 -40.34
N LYS A 475 -4.48 -17.89 -39.57
CA LYS A 475 -4.70 -17.71 -38.13
C LYS A 475 -3.40 -17.41 -37.38
N ASP A 476 -2.28 -17.94 -37.85
CA ASP A 476 -0.95 -17.76 -37.25
C ASP A 476 -0.40 -16.34 -37.47
N ASP A 477 -0.96 -15.59 -38.43
CA ASP A 477 -0.62 -14.19 -38.69
C ASP A 477 -1.42 -13.21 -37.81
N ILE A 478 -2.39 -13.71 -37.04
CA ILE A 478 -3.31 -12.90 -36.22
C ILE A 478 -3.01 -13.13 -34.74
N GLY A 479 -2.68 -12.06 -34.04
CA GLY A 479 -2.52 -12.00 -32.59
C GLY A 479 -3.85 -11.72 -31.88
N ASP A 480 -3.79 -10.86 -30.86
CA ASP A 480 -4.97 -10.53 -30.05
C ASP A 480 -6.03 -9.75 -30.83
N ILE A 481 -7.30 -10.01 -30.52
CA ILE A 481 -8.47 -9.36 -31.14
C ILE A 481 -9.40 -8.83 -30.04
N ASP A 482 -9.48 -7.51 -29.94
CA ASP A 482 -10.37 -6.81 -29.01
C ASP A 482 -11.62 -6.29 -29.73
N ILE A 483 -12.66 -7.12 -29.78
CA ILE A 483 -13.96 -6.72 -30.36
C ILE A 483 -14.79 -5.96 -29.32
N LEU A 484 -14.83 -4.65 -29.48
CA LEU A 484 -15.60 -3.73 -28.65
C LEU A 484 -16.99 -3.48 -29.26
N GLN A 485 -17.82 -2.67 -28.62
CA GLN A 485 -19.19 -2.46 -29.07
C GLN A 485 -19.25 -1.91 -30.50
N LYS A 486 -18.51 -0.84 -30.80
CA LYS A 486 -18.61 -0.12 -32.10
C LYS A 486 -17.39 -0.27 -33.01
N PHE A 487 -16.30 -0.83 -32.52
CA PHE A 487 -15.03 -0.94 -33.23
C PHE A 487 -14.24 -2.15 -32.72
N THR A 488 -13.15 -2.50 -33.41
CA THR A 488 -12.29 -3.63 -33.08
C THR A 488 -10.84 -3.23 -33.23
N PHE A 489 -9.99 -3.67 -32.29
CA PHE A 489 -8.54 -3.68 -32.46
C PHE A 489 -8.05 -5.10 -32.70
N MET A 490 -6.99 -5.21 -33.49
CA MET A 490 -6.41 -6.50 -33.85
C MET A 490 -4.91 -6.37 -34.08
N ASP A 491 -4.12 -7.25 -33.50
CA ASP A 491 -2.70 -7.38 -33.76
C ASP A 491 -2.44 -8.38 -34.91
N VAL A 492 -1.63 -7.99 -35.90
CA VAL A 492 -1.30 -8.83 -37.07
C VAL A 492 0.16 -8.70 -37.47
N THR A 493 0.77 -9.74 -38.03
CA THR A 493 2.16 -9.65 -38.54
C THR A 493 2.29 -8.53 -39.57
N GLU A 494 3.48 -7.93 -39.71
CA GLU A 494 3.70 -6.83 -40.68
C GLU A 494 3.30 -7.23 -42.12
N LYS A 495 3.52 -8.49 -42.49
CA LYS A 495 3.11 -9.07 -43.78
C LYS A 495 1.57 -9.07 -43.92
N ALA A 496 0.87 -9.54 -42.89
CA ALA A 496 -0.60 -9.55 -42.88
C ALA A 496 -1.18 -8.14 -42.85
N ALA A 497 -0.58 -7.20 -42.10
CA ALA A 497 -1.00 -5.81 -42.06
C ALA A 497 -1.02 -5.15 -43.45
N LYS A 498 0.07 -5.32 -44.22
CA LYS A 498 0.16 -4.84 -45.61
C LYS A 498 -0.93 -5.44 -46.49
N SER A 499 -1.21 -6.74 -46.34
CA SER A 499 -2.27 -7.41 -47.11
C SER A 499 -3.67 -6.92 -46.74
N ILE A 500 -3.96 -6.78 -45.45
CA ILE A 500 -5.27 -6.36 -44.93
C ILE A 500 -5.58 -4.92 -45.36
N LEU A 501 -4.63 -3.99 -45.21
CA LEU A 501 -4.83 -2.60 -45.59
C LEU A 501 -5.10 -2.45 -47.10
N LYS A 502 -4.46 -3.28 -47.91
CA LYS A 502 -4.63 -3.26 -49.37
C LYS A 502 -5.96 -3.85 -49.82
N HIS A 503 -6.40 -4.96 -49.23
CA HIS A 503 -7.52 -5.74 -49.77
C HIS A 503 -8.83 -5.62 -48.98
N CYS A 504 -8.77 -5.32 -47.69
CA CYS A 504 -9.92 -5.26 -46.80
C CYS A 504 -10.46 -3.83 -46.58
N ARG A 505 -9.62 -2.80 -46.75
CA ARG A 505 -10.03 -1.40 -46.56
C ARG A 505 -11.14 -1.01 -47.55
N GLY A 506 -12.23 -0.45 -47.04
CA GLY A 506 -13.37 -0.02 -47.83
C GLY A 506 -14.30 -1.15 -48.31
N LYS A 507 -14.05 -2.41 -47.93
CA LYS A 507 -14.96 -3.53 -48.20
C LYS A 507 -16.10 -3.58 -47.19
N LYS A 508 -17.18 -4.29 -47.52
CA LYS A 508 -18.30 -4.49 -46.60
C LYS A 508 -18.02 -5.68 -45.68
N LEU A 509 -18.11 -5.45 -44.38
CA LEU A 509 -18.17 -6.48 -43.34
C LEU A 509 -19.47 -6.26 -42.57
N MET A 510 -20.31 -7.28 -42.49
CA MET A 510 -21.61 -7.20 -41.83
C MET A 510 -22.49 -6.04 -42.31
N GLY A 511 -22.45 -5.74 -43.61
CA GLY A 511 -23.25 -4.69 -44.25
C GLY A 511 -22.66 -3.28 -44.15
N ARG A 512 -21.63 -3.06 -43.32
CA ARG A 512 -20.99 -1.76 -43.11
C ARG A 512 -19.64 -1.68 -43.83
N LYS A 513 -19.31 -0.50 -44.36
CA LYS A 513 -18.02 -0.27 -45.02
C LYS A 513 -16.93 -0.19 -43.94
N VAL A 514 -16.01 -1.15 -43.95
CA VAL A 514 -14.91 -1.20 -42.99
C VAL A 514 -13.86 -0.18 -43.38
N ASN A 515 -13.58 0.74 -42.48
CA ASN A 515 -12.34 1.49 -42.52
C ASN A 515 -11.32 0.76 -41.65
N ILE A 516 -10.16 0.48 -42.23
CA ILE A 516 -9.04 -0.16 -41.56
C ILE A 516 -7.88 0.81 -41.63
N GLU A 517 -7.34 1.14 -40.48
CA GLU A 517 -6.21 2.03 -40.36
C GLU A 517 -5.15 1.36 -39.51
N ILE A 518 -3.89 1.61 -39.85
CA ILE A 518 -2.80 1.32 -38.92
C ILE A 518 -3.06 2.21 -37.72
N SER A 519 -3.30 1.59 -36.56
CA SER A 519 -3.27 2.35 -35.32
C SER A 519 -1.83 2.81 -35.18
N LYS A 520 -1.58 4.12 -35.28
CA LYS A 520 -0.21 4.65 -35.23
C LYS A 520 0.37 4.23 -33.87
N LYS A 521 1.34 3.32 -33.89
CA LYS A 521 2.50 3.43 -33.00
C LYS A 521 3.04 4.83 -33.26
N LYS A 522 3.01 5.72 -32.29
CA LYS A 522 3.95 6.82 -32.36
C LYS A 522 4.35 7.33 -31.03
#